data_AF-A0A3P3DIB5-F1
#
_entry.id   AF-A0A3P3DIB5-F1
#
_cell.length_a   1.000
_cell.length_b   1.000
_cell.length_c   1.000
_cell.angle_alpha   90.00
_cell.angle_beta   90.00
_cell.angle_gamma   90.00
#
_symmetry.space_group_name_H-M   'P 1'
#
loop_
_entity.id
_entity.type
_entity.pdbx_description
1 polymer ?
#
loop_
_entity_poly.entity_id
_entity_poly.type
_entity_poly.pdbx_seq_one_letter_code
_entity_poly.pdbx_strand_id
1 'polypeptide(L)'
;MFFASDNAAPCPPEVMAALSAVNQGFAMPYGNDAHTARAVDVIRTLFEAPEAAVYFVSTGTVANCLSLATVSPLWGAVFCHTNAHVQEDECGAPEVFTGGKLLLVPGAHGRMEPAALDKAIRAQKPGVVHSVQPGAVTLTNITEGGTLYSVAETRAIADVAKAHGLPLHLDGARFANAVAASGATPAELTWKAGVDIVSFGGTKGGLMGAEAVIFFNPEKAFEFELRRKRSGHLFSKTRYLAAQFEGWIEGGRWLDHARHANAMAARLAEGLAKIEGVTVAPEAAANILFVKLPAATVGRLREAGAVFYLRGDDYARLVTSWATTEEDCDRFIALASE
;
A
#
# COMPACT_ATOMS: atom_id res chain seq x y z
N MET A 1 -4.57 6.80 -22.75
CA MET A 1 -4.61 5.39 -22.30
C MET A 1 -3.32 5.01 -21.59
N PHE A 2 -3.19 5.40 -20.32
CA PHE A 2 -2.05 5.00 -19.50
C PHE A 2 -2.52 4.12 -18.33
N PHE A 3 -2.23 2.82 -18.39
CA PHE A 3 -2.68 1.81 -17.43
C PHE A 3 -1.53 1.01 -16.79
N ALA A 4 -0.29 1.50 -16.90
CA ALA A 4 0.88 0.77 -16.40
C ALA A 4 1.00 0.78 -14.87
N SER A 5 0.74 1.93 -14.26
CA SER A 5 0.82 2.14 -12.81
C SER A 5 0.13 3.44 -12.41
N ASP A 6 -0.46 3.44 -11.22
CA ASP A 6 -0.95 4.63 -10.52
C ASP A 6 0.18 5.55 -10.02
N ASN A 7 1.42 5.06 -9.94
CA ASN A 7 2.61 5.91 -9.70
C ASN A 7 2.85 6.96 -10.81
N ALA A 8 2.23 6.79 -11.98
CA ALA A 8 2.38 7.74 -13.10
C ALA A 8 1.30 8.84 -13.10
N ALA A 9 0.34 8.77 -12.18
CA ALA A 9 -0.70 9.78 -12.07
C ALA A 9 -0.11 11.14 -11.63
N PRO A 10 -0.69 12.26 -12.08
CA PRO A 10 -0.29 13.57 -11.60
C PRO A 10 -0.72 13.80 -10.14
N CYS A 11 -0.31 14.93 -9.57
CA CYS A 11 -0.82 15.38 -8.27
C CYS A 11 -2.17 16.12 -8.43
N PRO A 12 -3.18 15.85 -7.59
CA PRO A 12 -4.43 16.60 -7.56
C PRO A 12 -4.23 18.10 -7.24
N PRO A 13 -5.09 19.01 -7.76
CA PRO A 13 -4.96 20.46 -7.59
C PRO A 13 -4.87 20.98 -6.14
N GLU A 14 -5.85 20.69 -5.29
CA GLU A 14 -5.49 19.81 -4.20
C GLU A 14 -4.22 19.97 -3.38
N VAL A 15 -3.43 18.92 -3.58
CA VAL A 15 -2.16 18.66 -2.95
C VAL A 15 -1.17 19.76 -3.35
N MET A 16 -1.24 20.24 -4.60
CA MET A 16 -0.43 21.36 -5.08
C MET A 16 -0.79 22.68 -4.37
N ALA A 17 -2.07 22.90 -4.09
CA ALA A 17 -2.55 24.06 -3.35
C ALA A 17 -2.07 24.01 -1.89
N ALA A 18 -2.16 22.85 -1.23
CA ALA A 18 -1.66 22.67 0.13
C ALA A 18 -0.13 22.90 0.21
N LEU A 19 0.64 22.35 -0.74
CA LEU A 19 2.08 22.59 -0.84
C LEU A 19 2.41 24.07 -1.03
N SER A 20 1.66 24.77 -1.87
CA SER A 20 1.83 26.20 -2.11
C SER A 20 1.51 27.04 -0.86
N ALA A 21 0.45 26.66 -0.12
CA ALA A 21 0.05 27.34 1.11
C ALA A 21 1.14 27.24 2.20
N VAL A 22 1.78 26.08 2.35
CA VAL A 22 2.85 25.89 3.35
C VAL A 22 4.20 26.43 2.90
N ASN A 23 4.30 27.01 1.71
CA ASN A 23 5.52 27.61 1.19
C ASN A 23 5.73 29.08 1.64
N GLN A 24 4.95 29.55 2.62
CA GLN A 24 5.08 30.89 3.18
C GLN A 24 5.82 30.86 4.52
N GLY A 25 6.66 31.87 4.76
CA GLY A 25 7.36 32.07 6.02
C GLY A 25 8.28 30.92 6.47
N PHE A 26 8.78 31.05 7.71
CA PHE A 26 9.63 30.06 8.35
C PHE A 26 8.81 29.10 9.21
N ALA A 27 9.27 27.86 9.31
CA ALA A 27 8.72 26.83 10.17
C ALA A 27 9.86 26.06 10.84
N MET A 28 9.62 25.56 12.05
CA MET A 28 10.60 24.73 12.74
C MET A 28 10.87 23.44 11.97
N PRO A 29 12.13 22.96 11.94
CA PRO A 29 12.48 21.82 11.11
C PRO A 29 12.09 20.47 11.77
N TYR A 30 12.25 19.41 10.99
CA TYR A 30 12.20 18.01 11.44
C TYR A 30 10.88 17.64 12.14
N GLY A 31 9.76 18.18 11.65
CA GLY A 31 8.42 17.85 12.11
C GLY A 31 7.92 18.65 13.31
N ASN A 32 8.71 19.58 13.84
CA ASN A 32 8.34 20.42 14.98
C ASN A 32 7.51 21.65 14.59
N ASP A 33 6.77 21.57 13.48
CA ASP A 33 5.98 22.66 12.92
C ASP A 33 4.47 22.39 12.99
N ALA A 34 3.68 23.46 12.94
CA ALA A 34 2.23 23.39 13.09
C ALA A 34 1.53 22.64 11.93
N HIS A 35 2.10 22.60 10.73
CA HIS A 35 1.50 21.86 9.60
C HIS A 35 1.68 20.35 9.82
N THR A 36 2.87 19.95 10.27
CA THR A 36 3.12 18.55 10.67
C THR A 36 2.17 18.13 11.79
N ALA A 37 2.02 18.93 12.84
CA ALA A 37 1.08 18.61 13.94
C ALA A 37 -0.36 18.44 13.44
N ARG A 38 -0.87 19.34 12.60
CA ARG A 38 -2.23 19.21 12.03
C ARG A 38 -2.40 17.97 11.17
N ALA A 39 -1.44 17.64 10.31
CA ALA A 39 -1.52 16.43 9.48
C ALA A 39 -1.54 15.16 10.34
N VAL A 40 -0.79 15.13 11.45
CA VAL A 40 -0.85 14.04 12.44
C VAL A 40 -2.25 13.93 13.03
N ASP A 41 -2.87 15.04 13.44
CA ASP A 41 -4.22 15.04 14.03
C ASP A 41 -5.29 14.62 13.03
N VAL A 42 -5.17 15.03 11.76
CA VAL A 42 -6.05 14.59 10.67
C VAL A 42 -5.96 13.08 10.48
N ILE A 43 -4.75 12.52 10.46
CA ILE A 43 -4.56 11.06 10.32
C ILE A 43 -5.09 10.32 11.56
N ARG A 44 -4.82 10.81 12.77
CA ARG A 44 -5.38 10.22 14.00
C ARG A 44 -6.90 10.20 13.99
N THR A 45 -7.51 11.29 13.56
CA THR A 45 -8.97 11.40 13.41
C THR A 45 -9.48 10.40 12.38
N LEU A 46 -8.84 10.33 11.21
CA LEU A 46 -9.20 9.40 10.13
C LEU A 46 -9.16 7.93 10.57
N PHE A 47 -8.17 7.57 11.38
CA PHE A 47 -7.98 6.20 11.89
C PHE A 47 -8.68 5.95 13.23
N GLU A 48 -9.44 6.90 13.77
CA GLU A 48 -10.06 6.82 15.11
C GLU A 48 -9.05 6.43 16.21
N ALA A 49 -7.81 6.90 16.10
CA ALA A 49 -6.69 6.51 16.95
C ALA A 49 -5.98 7.74 17.52
N PRO A 50 -6.55 8.41 18.55
CA PRO A 50 -6.06 9.71 19.05
C PRO A 50 -4.62 9.66 19.58
N GLU A 51 -4.19 8.51 20.10
CA GLU A 51 -2.86 8.34 20.68
C GLU A 51 -1.83 7.78 19.68
N ALA A 52 -2.23 7.47 18.44
CA ALA A 52 -1.31 6.86 17.48
C ALA A 52 -0.11 7.77 17.20
N ALA A 53 1.08 7.19 17.09
CA ALA A 53 2.25 7.92 16.62
C ALA A 53 2.27 7.90 15.09
N VAL A 54 2.43 9.06 14.46
CA VAL A 54 2.39 9.21 13.01
C VAL A 54 3.67 9.89 12.54
N TYR A 55 4.36 9.26 11.59
CA TYR A 55 5.63 9.74 11.05
C TYR A 55 5.63 9.75 9.53
N PHE A 56 6.10 10.85 8.94
CA PHE A 56 6.15 10.99 7.49
C PHE A 56 7.48 10.54 6.91
N VAL A 57 7.43 9.85 5.77
CA VAL A 57 8.58 9.46 4.93
C VAL A 57 8.23 9.68 3.45
N SER A 58 9.21 9.57 2.55
CA SER A 58 9.05 9.94 1.14
C SER A 58 8.63 8.81 0.20
N THR A 59 8.78 7.53 0.60
CA THR A 59 8.47 6.38 -0.27
C THR A 59 7.91 5.21 0.52
N GLY A 60 7.09 4.39 -0.15
CA GLY A 60 6.51 3.17 0.43
C GLY A 60 7.56 2.16 0.88
N THR A 61 8.61 1.93 0.08
CA THR A 61 9.74 1.06 0.44
C THR A 61 10.34 1.45 1.79
N VAL A 62 10.58 2.75 2.02
CA VAL A 62 11.14 3.22 3.28
C VAL A 62 10.15 3.08 4.43
N ALA A 63 8.86 3.35 4.18
CA ALA A 63 7.79 3.16 5.16
C ALA A 63 7.75 1.70 5.65
N ASN A 64 7.71 0.75 4.72
CA ASN A 64 7.72 -0.69 5.00
C ASN A 64 8.99 -1.10 5.73
N CYS A 65 10.17 -0.78 5.16
CA CYS A 65 11.46 -1.18 5.70
C CYS A 65 11.69 -0.66 7.12
N LEU A 66 11.41 0.61 7.40
CA LEU A 66 11.58 1.18 8.73
C LEU A 66 10.56 0.59 9.72
N SER A 67 9.30 0.40 9.30
CA SER A 67 8.28 -0.23 10.16
C SER A 67 8.70 -1.62 10.60
N LEU A 68 9.11 -2.46 9.65
CA LEU A 68 9.56 -3.83 9.93
C LEU A 68 10.85 -3.86 10.74
N ALA A 69 11.81 -2.99 10.42
CA ALA A 69 13.08 -2.92 11.14
C ALA A 69 12.91 -2.45 12.59
N THR A 70 11.89 -1.64 12.90
CA THR A 70 11.58 -1.21 14.26
C THR A 70 11.06 -2.36 15.13
N VAL A 71 10.34 -3.33 14.54
CA VAL A 71 9.67 -4.38 15.34
C VAL A 71 10.23 -5.79 15.17
N SER A 72 11.05 -6.02 14.15
CA SER A 72 11.78 -7.28 13.97
C SER A 72 13.20 -7.17 14.50
N PRO A 73 13.68 -8.13 15.32
CA PRO A 73 15.08 -8.18 15.72
C PRO A 73 15.99 -8.54 14.53
N LEU A 74 17.30 -8.29 14.65
CA LEU A 74 18.30 -8.58 13.62
C LEU A 74 18.35 -10.06 13.22
N TRP A 75 18.10 -10.97 14.17
CA TRP A 75 18.04 -12.41 13.93
C TRP A 75 16.62 -12.88 13.57
N GLY A 76 15.71 -11.94 13.32
CA GLY A 76 14.29 -12.14 13.08
C GLY A 76 13.97 -12.51 11.63
N ALA A 77 12.88 -13.23 11.46
CA ALA A 77 12.22 -13.44 10.18
C ALA A 77 10.94 -12.60 10.09
N VAL A 78 10.77 -11.89 8.98
CA VAL A 78 9.49 -11.26 8.62
C VAL A 78 8.73 -12.20 7.70
N PHE A 79 7.51 -12.55 8.08
CA PHE A 79 6.62 -13.39 7.28
C PHE A 79 5.79 -12.52 6.34
N CYS A 80 5.85 -12.81 5.04
CA CYS A 80 5.13 -12.07 4.01
C CYS A 80 4.59 -13.01 2.92
N HIS A 81 3.64 -12.54 2.12
CA HIS A 81 3.16 -13.30 0.97
C HIS A 81 4.27 -13.48 -0.09
N THR A 82 4.23 -14.56 -0.87
CA THR A 82 5.23 -14.85 -1.93
C THR A 82 5.33 -13.77 -3.01
N ASN A 83 4.29 -12.96 -3.19
CA ASN A 83 4.25 -11.82 -4.11
C ASN A 83 4.18 -10.46 -3.40
N ALA A 84 4.54 -10.40 -2.11
CA ALA A 84 4.53 -9.13 -1.39
C ALA A 84 5.56 -8.17 -2.00
N HIS A 85 5.25 -6.87 -2.01
CA HIS A 85 6.15 -5.83 -2.53
C HIS A 85 7.52 -5.85 -1.85
N VAL A 86 7.54 -6.04 -0.52
CA VAL A 86 8.76 -6.23 0.29
C VAL A 86 9.65 -7.38 -0.20
N GLN A 87 9.07 -8.39 -0.87
CA GLN A 87 9.80 -9.52 -1.44
C GLN A 87 10.22 -9.29 -2.90
N GLU A 88 9.35 -8.72 -3.74
CA GLU A 88 9.58 -8.68 -5.20
C GLU A 88 10.16 -7.35 -5.70
N ASP A 89 9.77 -6.21 -5.12
CA ASP A 89 9.90 -4.89 -5.74
C ASP A 89 10.67 -3.87 -4.89
N GLU A 90 11.30 -4.30 -3.79
CA GLU A 90 12.11 -3.43 -2.92
C GLU A 90 13.61 -3.66 -3.01
N CYS A 91 14.07 -4.45 -3.99
CA CYS A 91 15.50 -4.70 -4.24
C CYS A 91 16.26 -5.19 -2.98
N GLY A 92 15.61 -6.01 -2.14
CA GLY A 92 16.18 -6.51 -0.89
C GLY A 92 16.36 -5.44 0.20
N ALA A 93 15.69 -4.29 0.09
CA ALA A 93 15.75 -3.25 1.11
C ALA A 93 15.28 -3.75 2.49
N PRO A 94 14.23 -4.59 2.64
CA PRO A 94 13.83 -5.09 3.95
C PRO A 94 14.96 -5.83 4.67
N GLU A 95 15.71 -6.70 3.98
CA GLU A 95 16.86 -7.40 4.56
C GLU A 95 17.98 -6.44 4.98
N VAL A 96 18.22 -5.36 4.21
CA VAL A 96 19.21 -4.34 4.58
C VAL A 96 18.79 -3.56 5.83
N PHE A 97 17.53 -3.15 5.92
CA PHE A 97 17.04 -2.33 7.05
C PHE A 97 16.80 -3.15 8.32
N THR A 98 16.29 -4.37 8.18
CA THR A 98 16.01 -5.26 9.32
C THR A 98 17.26 -6.01 9.78
N GLY A 99 18.22 -6.27 8.88
CA GLY A 99 19.34 -7.20 9.12
C GLY A 99 18.93 -8.68 9.21
N GLY A 100 17.62 -8.96 9.12
CA GLY A 100 17.04 -10.28 9.17
C GLY A 100 16.80 -10.86 7.77
N LYS A 101 15.81 -11.76 7.67
CA LYS A 101 15.40 -12.33 6.38
C LYS A 101 13.88 -12.34 6.22
N LEU A 102 13.43 -12.46 4.98
CA LEU A 102 12.03 -12.74 4.66
C LEU A 102 11.74 -14.25 4.68
N LEU A 103 10.55 -14.62 5.14
CA LEU A 103 10.01 -15.97 5.02
C LEU A 103 8.67 -15.92 4.30
N LEU A 104 8.59 -16.63 3.18
CA LEU A 104 7.45 -16.54 2.28
C LEU A 104 6.34 -17.49 2.73
N VAL A 105 5.14 -16.95 2.77
CA VAL A 105 3.91 -17.67 3.08
C VAL A 105 3.06 -17.69 1.82
N PRO A 106 2.69 -18.86 1.30
CA PRO A 106 1.86 -18.95 0.11
C PRO A 106 0.40 -18.56 0.42
N GLY A 107 -0.32 -18.27 -0.65
CA GLY A 107 -1.78 -18.22 -0.64
C GLY A 107 -2.31 -17.64 -1.95
N ALA A 108 -3.62 -17.61 -2.08
CA ALA A 108 -4.26 -17.25 -3.33
C ALA A 108 -4.22 -15.72 -3.56
N HIS A 109 -3.80 -15.31 -4.75
CA HIS A 109 -3.94 -13.94 -5.26
C HIS A 109 -3.41 -12.84 -4.33
N GLY A 110 -2.25 -13.04 -3.71
CA GLY A 110 -1.65 -12.03 -2.81
C GLY A 110 -2.06 -12.16 -1.34
N ARG A 111 -2.96 -13.11 -1.03
CA ARG A 111 -3.50 -13.29 0.32
C ARG A 111 -2.91 -14.52 0.97
N MET A 112 -2.17 -14.34 2.07
CA MET A 112 -1.63 -15.44 2.88
C MET A 112 -2.78 -16.26 3.46
N GLU A 113 -2.63 -17.58 3.45
CA GLU A 113 -3.54 -18.46 4.17
C GLU A 113 -3.17 -18.48 5.67
N PRO A 114 -4.10 -18.24 6.61
CA PRO A 114 -3.80 -18.24 8.05
C PRO A 114 -3.13 -19.54 8.54
N ALA A 115 -3.57 -20.69 8.01
CA ALA A 115 -2.98 -21.99 8.35
C ALA A 115 -1.54 -22.13 7.81
N ALA A 116 -1.26 -21.59 6.62
CA ALA A 116 0.09 -21.57 6.06
C ALA A 116 1.02 -20.66 6.87
N LEU A 117 0.51 -19.52 7.35
CA LEU A 117 1.24 -18.61 8.24
C LEU A 117 1.60 -19.29 9.57
N ASP A 118 0.62 -19.89 10.27
CA ASP A 118 0.87 -20.59 11.53
C ASP A 118 1.91 -21.71 11.35
N LYS A 119 1.79 -22.50 10.28
CA LYS A 119 2.76 -23.54 9.93
C LYS A 119 4.15 -22.97 9.69
N ALA A 120 4.28 -21.86 8.95
CA ALA A 120 5.55 -21.22 8.66
C ALA A 120 6.25 -20.70 9.92
N ILE A 121 5.48 -20.10 10.84
CA ILE A 121 5.99 -19.60 12.12
C ILE A 121 6.49 -20.76 13.00
N ARG A 122 5.68 -21.81 13.17
CA ARG A 122 6.05 -23.00 13.98
C ARG A 122 7.29 -23.71 13.46
N ALA A 123 7.53 -23.66 12.15
CA ALA A 123 8.71 -24.29 11.54
C ALA A 123 10.04 -23.66 11.99
N GLN A 124 10.05 -22.42 12.51
CA GLN A 124 11.28 -21.70 12.87
C GLN A 124 11.86 -22.07 14.24
N LYS A 125 11.25 -23.00 14.98
CA LYS A 125 11.74 -23.50 16.28
C LYS A 125 12.20 -22.37 17.24
N PRO A 126 11.26 -21.52 17.72
CA PRO A 126 11.60 -20.40 18.60
C PRO A 126 12.44 -20.84 19.82
N GLY A 127 13.45 -20.04 20.16
CA GLY A 127 14.42 -20.31 21.23
C GLY A 127 15.61 -21.18 20.83
N VAL A 128 15.61 -21.80 19.65
CA VAL A 128 16.75 -22.59 19.17
C VAL A 128 17.76 -21.68 18.46
N VAL A 129 18.97 -21.56 19.03
CA VAL A 129 20.04 -20.63 18.57
C VAL A 129 20.49 -20.84 17.11
N HIS A 130 20.33 -22.06 16.57
CA HIS A 130 20.66 -22.37 15.19
C HIS A 130 19.59 -21.95 14.18
N SER A 131 18.42 -21.50 14.65
CA SER A 131 17.29 -21.13 13.81
C SER A 131 17.03 -19.62 13.86
N VAL A 132 16.52 -19.07 12.76
CA VAL A 132 15.98 -17.70 12.75
C VAL A 132 14.84 -17.61 13.75
N GLN A 133 14.68 -16.49 14.43
CA GLN A 133 13.54 -16.31 15.33
C GLN A 133 12.39 -15.64 14.59
N PRO A 134 11.12 -15.97 14.87
CA PRO A 134 9.99 -15.20 14.36
C PRO A 134 10.09 -13.73 14.79
N GLY A 135 9.99 -12.80 13.84
CA GLY A 135 10.16 -11.36 14.09
C GLY A 135 8.86 -10.57 13.94
N ALA A 136 8.26 -10.59 12.75
CA ALA A 136 7.04 -9.85 12.45
C ALA A 136 6.24 -10.50 11.32
N VAL A 137 4.98 -10.12 11.14
CA VAL A 137 4.16 -10.48 9.98
C VAL A 137 3.83 -9.23 9.20
N THR A 138 3.83 -9.30 7.86
CA THR A 138 3.34 -8.22 6.99
C THR A 138 2.35 -8.71 5.97
N LEU A 139 1.24 -7.98 5.82
CA LEU A 139 0.27 -8.17 4.75
C LEU A 139 0.13 -6.86 3.94
N THR A 140 -0.32 -6.96 2.70
CA THR A 140 -0.56 -5.82 1.81
C THR A 140 -2.06 -5.67 1.57
N ASN A 141 -2.61 -4.45 1.65
CA ASN A 141 -4.02 -4.21 1.32
C ASN A 141 -4.26 -2.88 0.59
N ILE A 142 -4.77 -2.85 -0.65
CA ILE A 142 -5.04 -4.01 -1.53
C ILE A 142 -3.75 -4.74 -1.92
N THR A 143 -3.84 -6.03 -2.21
CA THR A 143 -2.67 -6.86 -2.56
C THR A 143 -2.09 -6.47 -3.91
N GLU A 144 -0.87 -6.94 -4.18
CA GLU A 144 -0.18 -6.83 -5.47
C GLU A 144 -0.92 -7.60 -6.58
N GLY A 145 -1.77 -8.55 -6.19
CA GLY A 145 -2.71 -9.27 -7.06
C GLY A 145 -4.02 -8.51 -7.35
N GLY A 146 -4.21 -7.31 -6.80
CA GLY A 146 -5.45 -6.53 -6.97
C GLY A 146 -6.62 -7.01 -6.10
N THR A 147 -6.38 -7.93 -5.17
CA THR A 147 -7.38 -8.47 -4.25
C THR A 147 -7.38 -7.72 -2.92
N LEU A 148 -8.39 -7.97 -2.10
CA LEU A 148 -8.60 -7.29 -0.83
C LEU A 148 -8.62 -8.29 0.33
N TYR A 149 -7.97 -7.94 1.44
CA TYR A 149 -8.31 -8.53 2.74
C TYR A 149 -9.50 -7.78 3.34
N SER A 150 -10.58 -8.50 3.60
CA SER A 150 -11.69 -8.00 4.41
C SER A 150 -11.28 -7.82 5.87
N VAL A 151 -12.08 -7.11 6.66
CA VAL A 151 -11.85 -6.96 8.12
C VAL A 151 -11.70 -8.33 8.81
N ALA A 152 -12.51 -9.31 8.41
CA ALA A 152 -12.46 -10.65 8.98
C ALA A 152 -11.18 -11.40 8.59
N GLU A 153 -10.74 -11.29 7.34
CA GLU A 153 -9.50 -11.92 6.86
C GLU A 153 -8.25 -11.25 7.47
N THR A 154 -8.24 -9.92 7.59
CA THR A 154 -7.19 -9.19 8.32
C THR A 154 -7.12 -9.65 9.77
N ARG A 155 -8.26 -9.79 10.45
CA ARG A 155 -8.33 -10.31 11.81
C ARG A 155 -7.80 -11.75 11.90
N ALA A 156 -8.13 -12.60 10.94
CA ALA A 156 -7.65 -13.98 10.94
C ALA A 156 -6.11 -14.07 10.87
N ILE A 157 -5.45 -13.19 10.10
CA ILE A 157 -3.99 -13.07 10.08
C ILE A 157 -3.46 -12.51 11.40
N ALA A 158 -4.10 -11.47 11.94
CA ALA A 158 -3.72 -10.85 13.20
C ALA A 158 -3.81 -11.82 14.38
N ASP A 159 -4.86 -12.65 14.44
CA ASP A 159 -5.05 -13.65 15.49
C ASP A 159 -3.94 -14.71 15.47
N VAL A 160 -3.49 -15.13 14.28
CA VAL A 160 -2.32 -16.02 14.14
C VAL A 160 -1.05 -15.32 14.62
N ALA A 161 -0.77 -14.10 14.16
CA ALA A 161 0.42 -13.35 14.58
C ALA A 161 0.46 -13.16 16.12
N LYS A 162 -0.68 -12.76 16.69
CA LYS A 162 -0.86 -12.55 18.13
C LYS A 162 -0.69 -13.83 18.94
N ALA A 163 -1.17 -14.98 18.46
CA ALA A 163 -0.97 -16.27 19.12
C ALA A 163 0.52 -16.65 19.28
N HIS A 164 1.38 -16.10 18.42
CA HIS A 164 2.84 -16.26 18.48
C HIS A 164 3.57 -15.03 19.07
N GLY A 165 2.83 -14.04 19.57
CA GLY A 165 3.41 -12.81 20.13
C GLY A 165 4.09 -11.90 19.10
N LEU A 166 3.71 -12.00 17.82
CA LEU A 166 4.33 -11.25 16.73
C LEU A 166 3.52 -9.99 16.38
N PRO A 167 4.20 -8.87 16.10
CA PRO A 167 3.57 -7.67 15.58
C PRO A 167 3.10 -7.86 14.13
N LEU A 168 1.96 -7.25 13.80
CA LEU A 168 1.41 -7.23 12.44
C LEU A 168 1.57 -5.85 11.81
N HIS A 169 2.33 -5.81 10.71
CA HIS A 169 2.43 -4.66 9.82
C HIS A 169 1.45 -4.79 8.64
N LEU A 170 0.88 -3.67 8.22
CA LEU A 170 0.09 -3.55 7.00
C LEU A 170 0.79 -2.60 6.02
N ASP A 171 1.21 -3.13 4.87
CA ASP A 171 1.56 -2.33 3.71
C ASP A 171 0.27 -1.80 3.10
N GLY A 172 0.07 -0.50 3.26
CA GLY A 172 -1.10 0.24 2.83
C GLY A 172 -0.82 1.13 1.63
N ALA A 173 0.09 0.76 0.73
CA ALA A 173 0.42 1.54 -0.47
C ALA A 173 -0.80 1.96 -1.30
N ARG A 174 -1.89 1.18 -1.22
CA ARG A 174 -3.21 1.45 -1.85
C ARG A 174 -4.35 1.32 -0.84
N PHE A 175 -4.11 1.74 0.40
CA PHE A 175 -5.07 1.56 1.50
C PHE A 175 -6.39 2.30 1.24
N ALA A 176 -6.34 3.50 0.62
CA ALA A 176 -7.54 4.25 0.25
C ALA A 176 -8.46 3.44 -0.69
N ASN A 177 -7.88 2.73 -1.65
CA ASN A 177 -8.62 1.83 -2.55
C ASN A 177 -9.26 0.66 -1.79
N ALA A 178 -8.59 0.11 -0.78
CA ALA A 178 -9.13 -0.95 0.05
C ALA A 178 -10.31 -0.46 0.92
N VAL A 179 -10.18 0.73 1.51
CA VAL A 179 -11.25 1.38 2.28
C VAL A 179 -12.46 1.63 1.37
N ALA A 180 -12.25 2.22 0.19
CA ALA A 180 -13.31 2.48 -0.78
C ALA A 180 -14.04 1.21 -1.24
N ALA A 181 -13.30 0.13 -1.50
CA ALA A 181 -13.86 -1.13 -1.99
C ALA A 181 -14.60 -1.94 -0.89
N SER A 182 -14.08 -1.93 0.33
CA SER A 182 -14.66 -2.71 1.44
C SER A 182 -15.85 -2.01 2.12
N GLY A 183 -15.92 -0.69 2.06
CA GLY A 183 -16.88 0.12 2.82
C GLY A 183 -16.60 0.19 4.34
N ALA A 184 -15.53 -0.45 4.81
CA ALA A 184 -15.11 -0.39 6.21
C ALA A 184 -14.34 0.90 6.50
N THR A 185 -14.33 1.34 7.77
CA THR A 185 -13.50 2.46 8.21
C THR A 185 -12.01 2.09 8.23
N PRO A 186 -11.10 3.08 8.14
CA PRO A 186 -9.66 2.87 8.36
C PRO A 186 -9.36 2.12 9.66
N ALA A 187 -10.07 2.45 10.75
CA ALA A 187 -9.93 1.81 12.04
C ALA A 187 -10.29 0.31 12.02
N GLU A 188 -11.43 -0.03 11.40
CA GLU A 188 -11.91 -1.41 11.26
C GLU A 188 -10.97 -2.29 10.44
N LEU A 189 -10.40 -1.77 9.35
CA LEU A 189 -9.45 -2.49 8.52
C LEU A 189 -8.05 -2.61 9.13
N THR A 190 -7.76 -1.93 10.24
CA THR A 190 -6.41 -1.87 10.82
C THR A 190 -6.40 -2.27 12.30
N TRP A 191 -6.28 -1.32 13.21
CA TRP A 191 -6.01 -1.59 14.62
C TRP A 191 -7.16 -2.30 15.32
N LYS A 192 -8.42 -2.03 14.93
CA LYS A 192 -9.56 -2.81 15.46
C LYS A 192 -9.50 -4.26 15.01
N ALA A 193 -8.92 -4.56 13.85
CA ALA A 193 -8.64 -5.92 13.36
C ALA A 193 -7.34 -6.53 13.89
N GLY A 194 -6.52 -5.78 14.63
CA GLY A 194 -5.28 -6.26 15.25
C GLY A 194 -3.99 -5.93 14.49
N VAL A 195 -4.02 -4.99 13.54
CA VAL A 195 -2.80 -4.43 12.93
C VAL A 195 -2.12 -3.50 13.95
N ASP A 196 -0.79 -3.64 14.11
CA ASP A 196 0.01 -2.80 15.01
C ASP A 196 0.57 -1.55 14.31
N ILE A 197 0.94 -1.69 13.02
CA ILE A 197 1.63 -0.66 12.24
C ILE A 197 1.08 -0.61 10.82
N VAL A 198 0.88 0.60 10.28
CA VAL A 198 0.46 0.81 8.89
C VAL A 198 1.47 1.69 8.17
N SER A 199 1.90 1.24 6.99
CA SER A 199 2.52 2.12 5.99
C SER A 199 1.41 2.70 5.10
N PHE A 200 0.87 3.85 5.50
CA PHE A 200 -0.27 4.50 4.83
C PHE A 200 0.18 5.24 3.57
N GLY A 201 -0.20 4.65 2.43
CA GLY A 201 0.14 5.08 1.09
C GLY A 201 -0.55 6.37 0.67
N GLY A 202 0.21 7.45 0.47
CA GLY A 202 -0.29 8.71 -0.09
C GLY A 202 0.06 8.86 -1.57
N THR A 203 1.28 8.50 -1.98
CA THR A 203 1.80 8.78 -3.33
C THR A 203 0.91 8.19 -4.43
N LYS A 204 0.52 6.91 -4.32
CA LYS A 204 -0.37 6.25 -5.30
C LYS A 204 -1.82 6.77 -5.26
N GLY A 205 -2.20 7.42 -4.16
CA GLY A 205 -3.49 8.10 -4.01
C GLY A 205 -3.53 9.52 -4.60
N GLY A 206 -2.38 10.02 -5.09
CA GLY A 206 -2.24 11.32 -5.73
C GLY A 206 -1.20 12.25 -5.08
N LEU A 207 -0.57 11.87 -3.97
CA LEU A 207 0.49 12.72 -3.39
C LEU A 207 1.74 12.75 -4.29
N MET A 208 2.53 13.82 -4.21
CA MET A 208 3.75 13.99 -4.99
C MET A 208 4.86 13.02 -4.59
N GLY A 209 4.88 12.61 -3.31
CA GLY A 209 5.93 11.76 -2.75
C GLY A 209 5.91 11.86 -1.23
N ALA A 210 4.91 11.22 -0.62
CA ALA A 210 4.73 11.24 0.82
C ALA A 210 3.94 10.00 1.26
N GLU A 211 4.45 9.34 2.29
CA GLU A 211 3.80 8.24 3.01
C GLU A 211 3.74 8.58 4.50
N ALA A 212 2.80 7.97 5.22
CA ALA A 212 2.70 8.09 6.67
C ALA A 212 2.81 6.71 7.32
N VAL A 213 3.75 6.55 8.25
CA VAL A 213 3.83 5.37 9.10
C VAL A 213 3.08 5.63 10.39
N ILE A 214 2.14 4.74 10.71
CA ILE A 214 1.24 4.88 11.86
C ILE A 214 1.50 3.71 12.80
N PHE A 215 1.96 4.00 14.02
CA PHE A 215 2.03 3.04 15.11
C PHE A 215 0.83 3.23 16.02
N PHE A 216 -0.01 2.20 16.16
CA PHE A 216 -1.19 2.28 17.03
C PHE A 216 -0.84 2.11 18.52
N ASN A 217 0.33 1.54 18.82
CA ASN A 217 0.94 1.61 20.14
C ASN A 217 2.11 2.62 20.11
N PRO A 218 1.92 3.85 20.63
CA PRO A 218 2.94 4.89 20.59
C PRO A 218 4.19 4.57 21.41
N GLU A 219 4.11 3.70 22.42
CA GLU A 219 5.26 3.31 23.25
C GLU A 219 6.32 2.54 22.44
N LYS A 220 5.90 1.90 21.34
CA LYS A 220 6.78 1.16 20.43
C LYS A 220 7.38 2.03 19.31
N ALA A 221 7.02 3.32 19.26
CA ALA A 221 7.22 4.14 18.08
C ALA A 221 8.55 4.93 18.10
N PHE A 222 9.14 5.18 19.28
CA PHE A 222 10.33 6.03 19.38
C PHE A 222 11.55 5.48 18.63
N GLU A 223 11.74 4.16 18.58
CA GLU A 223 12.83 3.55 17.80
C GLU A 223 12.70 3.84 16.30
N PHE A 224 11.47 3.99 15.78
CA PHE A 224 11.25 4.40 14.39
C PHE A 224 11.86 5.78 14.11
N GLU A 225 11.73 6.76 15.01
CA GLU A 225 12.34 8.08 14.83
C GLU A 225 13.87 8.01 14.74
N LEU A 226 14.49 7.21 15.60
CA LEU A 226 15.93 7.00 15.58
C LEU A 226 16.38 6.38 14.25
N ARG A 227 15.64 5.37 13.77
CA ARG A 227 15.92 4.70 12.50
C ARG A 227 15.68 5.63 11.31
N ARG A 228 14.56 6.36 11.29
CA ARG A 228 14.21 7.36 10.26
C ARG A 228 15.28 8.43 10.14
N LYS A 229 15.79 8.96 11.26
CA LYS A 229 16.90 9.90 11.25
C LYS A 229 18.18 9.26 10.72
N ARG A 230 18.56 8.10 11.24
CA ARG A 230 19.80 7.40 10.88
C ARG A 230 19.86 7.01 9.41
N SER A 231 18.72 6.63 8.83
CA SER A 231 18.60 6.26 7.41
C SER A 231 18.48 7.46 6.47
N GLY A 232 18.53 8.70 6.97
CA GLY A 232 18.42 9.90 6.14
C GLY A 232 16.99 10.21 5.67
N HIS A 233 15.97 9.58 6.24
CA HIS A 233 14.57 9.77 5.88
C HIS A 233 13.80 10.72 6.82
N LEU A 234 14.51 11.39 7.74
CA LEU A 234 13.98 12.54 8.48
C LEU A 234 14.22 13.83 7.69
N PHE A 235 13.21 14.25 6.93
CA PHE A 235 13.28 15.47 6.12
C PHE A 235 13.39 16.73 7.00
N SER A 236 14.24 17.68 6.62
CA SER A 236 14.39 18.94 7.36
C SER A 236 13.14 19.80 7.28
N LYS A 237 12.50 19.85 6.10
CA LYS A 237 11.27 20.61 5.86
C LYS A 237 10.05 19.68 5.82
N THR A 238 9.79 18.97 6.93
CA THR A 238 8.72 17.96 7.05
C THR A 238 7.34 18.49 6.67
N ARG A 239 7.06 19.78 6.89
CA ARG A 239 5.81 20.44 6.47
C ARG A 239 5.36 20.12 5.05
N TYR A 240 6.30 19.93 4.09
CA TYR A 240 5.94 19.62 2.71
C TYR A 240 5.49 18.17 2.50
N LEU A 241 5.90 17.23 3.35
CA LEU A 241 5.35 15.88 3.32
C LEU A 241 3.97 15.88 4.01
N ALA A 242 3.90 16.51 5.18
CA ALA A 242 2.67 16.59 5.99
C ALA A 242 1.51 17.31 5.28
N ALA A 243 1.77 18.47 4.65
CA ALA A 243 0.75 19.27 3.97
C ALA A 243 0.05 18.52 2.82
N GLN A 244 0.74 17.56 2.20
CA GLN A 244 0.14 16.74 1.14
C GLN A 244 -1.00 15.88 1.70
N PHE A 245 -0.84 15.31 2.89
CA PHE A 245 -1.90 14.57 3.59
C PHE A 245 -3.04 15.47 4.03
N GLU A 246 -2.74 16.67 4.56
CA GLU A 246 -3.76 17.67 4.94
C GLU A 246 -4.67 17.97 3.74
N GLY A 247 -4.10 18.41 2.61
CA GLY A 247 -4.90 18.77 1.42
C GLY A 247 -5.63 17.58 0.77
N TRP A 248 -5.11 16.37 0.89
CA TRP A 248 -5.71 15.17 0.30
C TRP A 248 -6.84 14.57 1.13
N ILE A 249 -6.69 14.54 2.47
CA ILE A 249 -7.70 13.99 3.38
C ILE A 249 -8.81 15.00 3.64
N GLU A 250 -8.48 16.29 3.73
CA GLU A 250 -9.45 17.36 4.00
C GLU A 250 -10.56 17.37 2.93
N GLY A 251 -11.82 17.41 3.38
CA GLY A 251 -12.99 17.33 2.51
C GLY A 251 -13.29 15.94 1.95
N GLY A 252 -12.57 14.89 2.37
CA GLY A 252 -12.85 13.50 1.99
C GLY A 252 -12.30 13.06 0.64
N ARG A 253 -11.51 13.89 -0.05
CA ARG A 253 -11.08 13.65 -1.43
C ARG A 253 -10.19 12.42 -1.61
N TRP A 254 -9.40 12.05 -0.60
CA TRP A 254 -8.63 10.80 -0.60
C TRP A 254 -9.49 9.57 -0.93
N LEU A 255 -10.73 9.54 -0.43
CA LEU A 255 -11.67 8.44 -0.64
C LEU A 255 -12.38 8.58 -1.98
N ASP A 256 -12.69 9.80 -2.43
CA ASP A 256 -13.29 10.04 -3.75
C ASP A 256 -12.33 9.66 -4.88
N HIS A 257 -11.04 9.98 -4.74
CA HIS A 257 -9.98 9.54 -5.65
C HIS A 257 -9.88 8.02 -5.74
N ALA A 258 -9.94 7.36 -4.58
CA ALA A 258 -9.90 5.90 -4.50
C ALA A 258 -11.15 5.26 -5.14
N ARG A 259 -12.34 5.81 -4.88
CA ARG A 259 -13.60 5.36 -5.50
C ARG A 259 -13.56 5.52 -7.01
N HIS A 260 -13.06 6.65 -7.50
CA HIS A 260 -12.91 6.92 -8.92
C HIS A 260 -11.97 5.91 -9.59
N ALA A 261 -10.77 5.70 -9.02
CA ALA A 261 -9.84 4.70 -9.52
C ALA A 261 -10.48 3.30 -9.57
N ASN A 262 -11.11 2.87 -8.48
CA ASN A 262 -11.80 1.58 -8.43
C ASN A 262 -12.92 1.49 -9.48
N ALA A 263 -13.70 2.55 -9.69
CA ALA A 263 -14.76 2.59 -10.69
C ALA A 263 -14.21 2.47 -12.13
N MET A 264 -13.06 3.08 -12.43
CA MET A 264 -12.42 2.95 -13.75
C MET A 264 -11.91 1.52 -14.00
N ALA A 265 -11.37 0.86 -12.98
CA ALA A 265 -11.00 -0.55 -13.08
C ALA A 265 -12.23 -1.45 -13.29
N ALA A 266 -13.33 -1.20 -12.56
CA ALA A 266 -14.59 -1.92 -12.74
C ALA A 266 -15.14 -1.73 -14.17
N ARG A 267 -15.11 -0.50 -14.70
CA ARG A 267 -15.52 -0.21 -16.08
C ARG A 267 -14.71 -1.00 -17.10
N LEU A 268 -13.38 -1.04 -16.96
CA LEU A 268 -12.50 -1.86 -17.80
C LEU A 268 -12.85 -3.35 -17.70
N ALA A 269 -13.00 -3.86 -16.48
CA ALA A 269 -13.35 -5.26 -16.25
C ALA A 269 -14.67 -5.65 -16.91
N GLU A 270 -15.73 -4.85 -16.69
CA GLU A 270 -17.07 -5.08 -17.26
C GLU A 270 -17.10 -4.96 -18.79
N GLY A 271 -16.34 -4.02 -19.36
CA GLY A 271 -16.24 -3.84 -20.81
C GLY A 271 -15.46 -4.98 -21.47
N LEU A 272 -14.30 -5.33 -20.92
CA LEU A 272 -13.41 -6.36 -21.48
C LEU A 272 -13.99 -7.77 -21.32
N ALA A 273 -14.76 -8.04 -20.27
CA ALA A 273 -15.41 -9.33 -20.06
C ALA A 273 -16.46 -9.69 -21.13
N LYS A 274 -16.89 -8.72 -21.95
CA LYS A 274 -17.85 -8.92 -23.05
C LYS A 274 -17.20 -9.31 -24.38
N ILE A 275 -15.86 -9.31 -24.45
CA ILE A 275 -15.11 -9.53 -25.68
C ILE A 275 -14.71 -11.00 -25.79
N GLU A 276 -15.00 -11.62 -26.93
CA GLU A 276 -14.61 -13.01 -27.19
C GLU A 276 -13.08 -13.18 -27.14
N GLY A 277 -12.61 -14.25 -26.47
CA GLY A 277 -11.18 -14.52 -26.32
C GLY A 277 -10.47 -13.68 -25.25
N VAL A 278 -11.18 -12.78 -24.57
CA VAL A 278 -10.67 -12.02 -23.41
C VAL A 278 -11.12 -12.68 -22.11
N THR A 279 -10.22 -12.80 -21.13
CA THR A 279 -10.56 -13.32 -19.80
C THR A 279 -10.08 -12.37 -18.72
N VAL A 280 -11.01 -11.77 -17.99
CA VAL A 280 -10.70 -10.93 -16.82
C VAL A 280 -10.56 -11.83 -15.59
N ALA A 281 -9.49 -11.65 -14.82
CA ALA A 281 -9.31 -12.38 -13.57
C ALA A 281 -10.44 -12.02 -12.58
N PRO A 282 -11.13 -13.01 -11.98
CA PRO A 282 -12.39 -12.78 -11.26
C PRO A 282 -12.23 -12.05 -9.91
N GLU A 283 -11.01 -11.86 -9.41
CA GLU A 283 -10.75 -11.40 -8.05
C GLU A 283 -10.32 -9.93 -7.93
N ALA A 284 -10.34 -9.16 -9.03
CA ALA A 284 -10.02 -7.73 -8.98
C ALA A 284 -11.04 -6.98 -8.13
N ALA A 285 -10.61 -6.48 -6.97
CA ALA A 285 -11.49 -5.85 -5.97
C ALA A 285 -11.37 -4.32 -5.94
N ALA A 286 -10.44 -3.74 -6.70
CA ALA A 286 -10.08 -2.33 -6.62
C ALA A 286 -9.44 -1.84 -7.93
N ASN A 287 -8.41 -0.99 -7.88
CA ASN A 287 -7.88 -0.28 -9.05
C ASN A 287 -6.87 -1.07 -9.90
N ILE A 288 -6.63 -2.36 -9.61
CA ILE A 288 -5.74 -3.24 -10.37
C ILE A 288 -6.55 -4.41 -10.93
N LEU A 289 -6.39 -4.67 -12.22
CA LEU A 289 -6.99 -5.82 -12.90
C LEU A 289 -5.95 -6.57 -13.73
N PHE A 290 -6.13 -7.88 -13.82
CA PHE A 290 -5.34 -8.77 -14.66
C PHE A 290 -6.25 -9.33 -15.74
N VAL A 291 -5.87 -9.16 -17.00
CA VAL A 291 -6.69 -9.54 -18.15
C VAL A 291 -5.86 -10.35 -19.13
N LYS A 292 -6.32 -11.55 -19.45
CA LYS A 292 -5.78 -12.32 -20.57
C LYS A 292 -6.31 -11.74 -21.87
N LEU A 293 -5.39 -11.26 -22.71
CA LEU A 293 -5.69 -10.65 -24.01
C LEU A 293 -5.01 -11.46 -25.12
N PRO A 294 -5.64 -11.66 -26.28
CA PRO A 294 -4.96 -12.21 -27.45
C PRO A 294 -3.74 -11.37 -27.85
N ALA A 295 -2.68 -12.01 -28.35
CA ALA A 295 -1.45 -11.30 -28.73
C ALA A 295 -1.68 -10.21 -29.79
N ALA A 296 -2.58 -10.45 -30.74
CA ALA A 296 -2.98 -9.46 -31.75
C ALA A 296 -3.64 -8.22 -31.10
N THR A 297 -4.52 -8.44 -30.11
CA THR A 297 -5.16 -7.38 -29.33
C THR A 297 -4.12 -6.57 -28.55
N VAL A 298 -3.15 -7.22 -27.92
CA VAL A 298 -2.04 -6.54 -27.23
C VAL A 298 -1.24 -5.65 -28.19
N GLY A 299 -0.91 -6.16 -29.38
CA GLY A 299 -0.21 -5.42 -30.43
C GLY A 299 -0.98 -4.15 -30.83
N ARG A 300 -2.25 -4.31 -31.20
CA ARG A 300 -3.12 -3.20 -31.60
C ARG A 300 -3.27 -2.13 -30.51
N LEU A 301 -3.47 -2.54 -29.26
CA LEU A 301 -3.58 -1.62 -28.13
C LEU A 301 -2.29 -0.79 -27.96
N ARG A 302 -1.12 -1.42 -28.06
CA ARG A 302 0.17 -0.74 -27.95
C ARG A 302 0.45 0.19 -29.14
N GLU A 303 0.13 -0.23 -30.36
CA GLU A 303 0.23 0.62 -31.56
C GLU A 303 -0.68 1.86 -31.46
N ALA A 304 -1.84 1.72 -30.83
CA ALA A 304 -2.74 2.83 -30.53
C ALA A 304 -2.31 3.70 -29.32
N GLY A 305 -1.15 3.42 -28.73
CA GLY A 305 -0.55 4.20 -27.64
C GLY A 305 -0.97 3.79 -26.23
N ALA A 306 -1.60 2.62 -26.04
CA ALA A 306 -1.90 2.12 -24.69
C ALA A 306 -0.62 1.65 -24.00
N VAL A 307 -0.40 2.12 -22.76
CA VAL A 307 0.75 1.74 -21.95
C VAL A 307 0.31 0.85 -20.80
N PHE A 308 0.78 -0.40 -20.76
CA PHE A 308 0.52 -1.37 -19.70
C PHE A 308 1.60 -2.46 -19.66
N TYR A 309 1.72 -3.13 -18.51
CA TYR A 309 2.65 -4.24 -18.33
C TYR A 309 2.00 -5.59 -18.64
N LEU A 310 2.82 -6.54 -19.06
CA LEU A 310 2.45 -7.95 -19.09
C LEU A 310 3.05 -8.66 -17.88
N ARG A 311 2.28 -9.56 -17.27
CA ARG A 311 2.74 -10.47 -16.21
C ARG A 311 2.77 -11.88 -16.79
N GLY A 312 3.98 -12.40 -16.98
CA GLY A 312 4.20 -13.58 -17.82
C GLY A 312 3.81 -13.32 -19.28
N ASP A 313 3.48 -14.38 -20.01
CA ASP A 313 3.21 -14.29 -21.45
C ASP A 313 1.75 -13.94 -21.79
N ASP A 314 0.84 -14.07 -20.82
CA ASP A 314 -0.60 -14.11 -21.11
C ASP A 314 -1.43 -12.97 -20.51
N TYR A 315 -0.98 -12.32 -19.43
CA TYR A 315 -1.84 -11.38 -18.68
C TYR A 315 -1.35 -9.94 -18.77
N ALA A 316 -2.20 -9.05 -19.27
CA ALA A 316 -2.04 -7.61 -19.10
C ALA A 316 -2.42 -7.21 -17.66
N ARG A 317 -1.52 -6.51 -16.98
CA ARG A 317 -1.82 -5.82 -15.72
C ARG A 317 -2.21 -4.39 -16.03
N LEU A 318 -3.49 -4.07 -15.87
CA LEU A 318 -4.02 -2.74 -16.04
C LEU A 318 -4.24 -2.12 -14.65
N VAL A 319 -3.75 -0.90 -14.46
CA VAL A 319 -3.87 -0.15 -13.22
C VAL A 319 -4.52 1.18 -13.53
N THR A 320 -5.52 1.54 -12.74
CA THR A 320 -6.23 2.81 -12.86
C THR A 320 -5.91 3.70 -11.67
N SER A 321 -6.09 5.00 -11.84
CA SER A 321 -5.73 6.02 -10.85
C SER A 321 -6.86 7.04 -10.69
N TRP A 322 -6.68 7.96 -9.75
CA TRP A 322 -7.58 9.10 -9.56
C TRP A 322 -7.74 9.96 -10.83
N ALA A 323 -6.76 9.93 -11.74
CA ALA A 323 -6.74 10.73 -12.96
C ALA A 323 -7.17 9.94 -14.22
N THR A 324 -7.43 8.64 -14.11
CA THR A 324 -7.88 7.83 -15.25
C THR A 324 -9.26 8.30 -15.71
N THR A 325 -9.46 8.57 -17.00
CA THR A 325 -10.75 9.05 -17.50
C THR A 325 -11.62 7.91 -18.05
N GLU A 326 -12.93 8.09 -18.05
CA GLU A 326 -13.86 7.16 -18.72
C GLU A 326 -13.54 7.01 -20.20
N GLU A 327 -13.16 8.09 -20.88
CA GLU A 327 -12.76 8.10 -22.29
C GLU A 327 -11.56 7.18 -22.54
N ASP A 328 -10.55 7.20 -21.66
CA ASP A 328 -9.39 6.32 -21.77
C ASP A 328 -9.80 4.85 -21.62
N CYS A 329 -10.71 4.54 -20.69
CA CYS A 329 -11.25 3.19 -20.51
C CYS A 329 -12.07 2.74 -21.73
N ASP A 330 -12.98 3.58 -22.22
CA ASP A 330 -13.85 3.27 -23.35
C ASP A 330 -13.08 3.06 -24.63
N ARG A 331 -12.09 3.92 -24.89
CA ARG A 331 -11.20 3.78 -26.04
C ARG A 331 -10.40 2.47 -25.97
N PHE A 332 -9.93 2.09 -24.78
CA PHE A 332 -9.22 0.82 -24.60
C PHE A 332 -10.14 -0.38 -24.88
N ILE A 333 -11.37 -0.37 -24.37
CA ILE A 333 -12.36 -1.43 -24.57
C ILE A 333 -12.73 -1.54 -26.06
N ALA A 334 -12.98 -0.41 -26.73
CA ALA A 334 -13.33 -0.40 -28.15
C ALA A 334 -12.21 -1.02 -29.01
N LEU A 335 -10.96 -0.58 -28.80
CA LEU A 335 -9.81 -1.15 -29.50
C LEU A 335 -9.54 -2.61 -29.12
N ALA A 336 -9.92 -3.05 -27.92
CA ALA A 336 -9.81 -4.46 -27.55
C ALA A 336 -10.81 -5.34 -28.32
N SER A 337 -11.95 -4.79 -28.73
CA SER A 337 -13.07 -5.52 -29.36
C SER A 337 -13.01 -5.65 -30.87
N GLU A 338 -12.16 -4.87 -31.55
CA GLU A 338 -11.92 -4.97 -32.99
C GLU A 338 -11.26 -6.29 -33.41
#